data_AF-A0A7W0YWT2-F1
#
_entry.id   AF-A0A7W0YWT2-F1
#
_cell.length_a   1.000
_cell.length_b   1.000
_cell.length_c   1.000
_cell.angle_alpha   90.00
_cell.angle_beta   90.00
_cell.angle_gamma   90.00
#
_symmetry.space_group_name_H-M   'P 1'
#
loop_
_entity.id
_entity.type
_entity.pdbx_description
1 polymer ?
#
loop_
_entity_poly.entity_id
_entity_poly.type
_entity_poly.pdbx_seq_one_letter_code
_entity_poly.pdbx_strand_id
1 'polypeptide(L)'
;MSEIDVQMRPWLERIVQDTGSLDLYDAHTHIGSNDPDGYKQTTAELIEGLDSAGARGVVFPMHEPGGYRAANDAVLAAAAEQPERLVAFCRVSPHDDALGEARRALDAGARGIKLHPRAERFGMDEPVVAELVALAHERRVPVLIHAGRGIPALGQSTVQLAERHPRATLILAHAAISDLAWLWRVLPAHPNLLIDTSWWNPVDLIALFALAPPANIVWASDSPYAKPLPSAVWGLRCALQAGCTPAQLRGIAGGTLAGVLAGHPPQALGPPPGPPGAPFDLLLERVVSHLWGALARLAAGTDPVESLGLARLSCAVGADGPLAAVHAAVLEQLDRFEAELAPPPPGMRFPAATLHMVLALNIARTPDVPLPARPDAPPPTRGEAEA
;
A
#
# COMPACT_ATOMS: atom_id res chain seq x y z
N MET A 1 18.79 -5.28 -6.76
CA MET A 1 17.90 -4.14 -7.08
C MET A 1 17.45 -4.25 -8.53
N SER A 2 16.15 -4.23 -8.77
CA SER A 2 15.60 -4.29 -10.13
C SER A 2 15.68 -2.94 -10.84
N GLU A 3 15.60 -2.93 -12.17
CA GLU A 3 15.63 -1.71 -12.99
C GLU A 3 14.59 -0.68 -12.53
N ILE A 4 13.35 -1.13 -12.29
CA ILE A 4 12.29 -0.26 -11.77
C ILE A 4 12.63 0.36 -10.40
N ASP A 5 13.35 -0.35 -9.53
CA ASP A 5 13.74 0.20 -8.22
C ASP A 5 14.82 1.29 -8.39
N VAL A 6 15.74 1.10 -9.33
CA VAL A 6 16.76 2.11 -9.68
C VAL A 6 16.07 3.37 -10.21
N GLN A 7 15.09 3.23 -11.09
CA GLN A 7 14.37 4.35 -11.69
C GLN A 7 13.40 5.05 -10.72
N MET A 8 12.88 4.33 -9.72
CA MET A 8 11.99 4.89 -8.70
C MET A 8 12.77 5.54 -7.55
N ARG A 9 14.03 5.18 -7.32
CA ARG A 9 14.87 5.70 -6.22
C ARG A 9 15.00 7.23 -6.17
N PRO A 10 15.25 7.95 -7.28
CA PRO A 10 15.32 9.42 -7.25
C PRO A 10 14.04 10.07 -6.69
N TRP A 11 12.88 9.44 -6.86
CA TRP A 11 11.62 9.94 -6.34
C TRP A 11 11.54 9.83 -4.82
N LEU A 12 11.95 8.70 -4.25
CA LEU A 12 12.00 8.52 -2.81
C LEU A 12 13.05 9.45 -2.17
N GLU A 13 14.23 9.56 -2.80
CA GLU A 13 15.28 10.47 -2.35
C GLU A 13 14.82 11.92 -2.33
N ARG A 14 14.04 12.34 -3.34
CA ARG A 14 13.46 13.69 -3.35
C ARG A 14 12.49 13.93 -2.18
N ILE A 15 11.63 12.96 -1.89
CA ILE A 15 10.71 13.04 -0.74
C ILE A 15 11.49 13.12 0.58
N VAL A 16 12.53 12.31 0.73
CA VAL A 16 13.40 12.30 1.92
C VAL A 16 14.18 13.61 2.06
N GLN A 17 14.62 14.21 0.96
CA GLN A 17 15.28 15.52 0.97
C GLN A 17 14.37 16.61 1.55
N ASP A 18 13.08 16.60 1.22
CA ASP A 18 12.13 17.61 1.64
C ASP A 18 11.53 17.33 3.04
N THR A 19 11.51 16.08 3.48
CA THR A 19 10.81 15.65 4.72
C THR A 19 11.74 15.17 5.84
N GLY A 20 13.01 14.97 5.53
CA GLY A 20 13.99 14.32 6.39
C GLY A 20 13.97 12.79 6.26
N SER A 21 14.84 12.12 7.01
CA SER A 21 14.92 10.66 7.01
C SER A 21 13.60 10.02 7.48
N LEU A 22 13.22 8.92 6.82
CA LEU A 22 12.03 8.14 7.11
C LEU A 22 12.44 6.70 7.46
N ASP A 23 12.06 6.23 8.64
CA ASP A 23 12.24 4.85 9.06
C ASP A 23 11.11 3.99 8.50
N LEU A 24 11.21 3.59 7.22
CA LEU A 24 10.17 2.82 6.54
C LEU A 24 9.93 1.47 7.23
N TYR A 25 8.68 1.19 7.58
CA TYR A 25 8.26 -0.06 8.18
C TYR A 25 6.96 -0.54 7.51
N ASP A 26 7.10 -1.53 6.63
CA ASP A 26 6.02 -2.08 5.83
C ASP A 26 5.09 -2.96 6.68
N ALA A 27 3.81 -2.59 6.78
CA ALA A 27 2.83 -3.35 7.56
C ALA A 27 2.33 -4.63 6.86
N HIS A 28 2.58 -4.81 5.56
CA HIS A 28 1.90 -5.83 4.76
C HIS A 28 2.83 -6.45 3.72
N THR A 29 3.43 -7.59 4.04
CA THR A 29 4.22 -8.37 3.09
C THR A 29 3.97 -9.87 3.27
N HIS A 30 4.17 -10.63 2.20
CA HIS A 30 3.87 -12.06 2.17
C HIS A 30 5.07 -12.88 1.70
N ILE A 31 5.20 -14.10 2.22
CA ILE A 31 6.05 -15.14 1.63
C ILE A 31 5.25 -16.42 1.42
N GLY A 32 5.68 -17.25 0.46
CA GLY A 32 5.00 -18.49 0.07
C GLY A 32 4.65 -18.50 -1.42
N SER A 33 3.89 -19.51 -1.84
CA SER A 33 3.68 -19.80 -3.27
C SER A 33 2.26 -20.20 -3.67
N ASN A 34 1.33 -20.28 -2.71
CA ASN A 34 -0.01 -20.84 -2.91
C ASN A 34 -1.09 -19.76 -3.07
N ASP A 35 -0.70 -18.58 -3.55
CA ASP A 35 -1.61 -17.48 -3.83
C ASP A 35 -2.60 -17.81 -4.97
N PRO A 36 -3.92 -17.58 -4.79
CA PRO A 36 -4.91 -17.77 -5.84
C PRO A 36 -4.71 -16.90 -7.09
N ASP A 37 -4.06 -15.74 -6.96
CA ASP A 37 -3.76 -14.84 -8.08
C ASP A 37 -2.41 -15.15 -8.75
N GLY A 38 -1.70 -16.21 -8.31
CA GLY A 38 -0.48 -16.74 -8.92
C GLY A 38 0.83 -16.17 -8.37
N TYR A 39 0.76 -15.21 -7.44
CA TYR A 39 1.94 -14.57 -6.88
C TYR A 39 2.71 -15.50 -5.94
N LYS A 40 4.03 -15.35 -5.92
CA LYS A 40 4.92 -16.07 -5.03
C LYS A 40 6.08 -15.20 -4.62
N GLN A 41 6.59 -15.41 -3.42
CA GLN A 41 7.73 -14.69 -2.89
C GLN A 41 8.46 -15.55 -1.86
N THR A 42 9.76 -15.69 -2.06
CA THR A 42 10.68 -16.27 -1.07
C THR A 42 11.10 -15.20 -0.06
N THR A 43 11.61 -15.63 1.10
CA THR A 43 12.19 -14.71 2.08
C THR A 43 13.32 -13.86 1.49
N ALA A 44 14.17 -14.43 0.64
CA ALA A 44 15.28 -13.71 0.01
C ALA A 44 14.78 -12.60 -0.92
N GLU A 45 13.75 -12.88 -1.73
CA GLU A 45 13.13 -11.87 -2.61
C GLU A 45 12.44 -10.76 -1.81
N LEU A 46 11.77 -11.10 -0.70
CA LEU A 46 11.19 -10.10 0.21
C LEU A 46 12.29 -9.19 0.80
N ILE A 47 13.38 -9.77 1.30
CA ILE A 47 14.50 -8.99 1.85
C ILE A 47 15.11 -8.08 0.80
N GLU A 48 15.32 -8.55 -0.44
CA GLU A 48 15.81 -7.69 -1.52
C GLU A 48 14.85 -6.53 -1.80
N GLY A 49 13.53 -6.78 -1.79
CA GLY A 49 12.52 -5.74 -1.96
C GLY A 49 12.53 -4.71 -0.83
N LEU A 50 12.69 -5.15 0.43
CA LEU A 50 12.80 -4.27 1.58
C LEU A 50 14.11 -3.48 1.57
N ASP A 51 15.23 -4.10 1.17
CA ASP A 51 16.53 -3.44 0.99
C ASP A 51 16.46 -2.35 -0.05
N SER A 52 15.76 -2.59 -1.16
CA SER A 52 15.59 -1.59 -2.20
C SER A 52 14.89 -0.34 -1.68
N ALA A 53 14.00 -0.44 -0.69
CA ALA A 53 13.37 0.71 -0.04
C ALA A 53 14.14 1.26 1.18
N GLY A 54 15.09 0.49 1.73
CA GLY A 54 15.66 0.77 3.06
C GLY A 54 14.65 0.52 4.19
N ALA A 55 13.76 -0.44 4.02
CA ALA A 55 12.63 -0.71 4.91
C ALA A 55 12.84 -1.96 5.79
N ARG A 56 12.02 -2.04 6.84
CA ARG A 56 11.71 -3.26 7.61
C ARG A 56 10.28 -3.70 7.29
N GLY A 57 9.89 -4.92 7.64
CA GLY A 57 8.57 -5.44 7.26
C GLY A 57 7.93 -6.37 8.28
N VAL A 58 6.60 -6.33 8.34
CA VAL A 58 5.77 -7.42 8.85
C VAL A 58 5.59 -8.45 7.74
N VAL A 59 5.80 -9.72 8.05
CA VAL A 59 5.68 -10.83 7.10
C VAL A 59 4.69 -11.88 7.60
N PHE A 60 3.88 -12.41 6.70
CA PHE A 60 2.96 -13.52 6.97
C PHE A 60 2.82 -14.44 5.75
N PRO A 61 2.24 -15.65 5.92
CA PRO A 61 2.08 -16.57 4.81
C PRO A 61 1.12 -16.07 3.73
N MET A 62 1.44 -16.45 2.48
CA MET A 62 0.48 -16.56 1.39
C MET A 62 -0.67 -17.52 1.74
N HIS A 63 -1.69 -17.61 0.89
CA HIS A 63 -2.85 -18.46 1.16
C HIS A 63 -2.45 -19.95 1.21
N GLU A 64 -2.90 -20.69 2.22
CA GLU A 64 -2.58 -22.11 2.38
C GLU A 64 -3.86 -22.94 2.54
N PRO A 65 -4.38 -23.54 1.46
CA PRO A 65 -5.64 -24.28 1.51
C PRO A 65 -5.55 -25.57 2.34
N GLY A 66 -4.35 -26.08 2.59
CA GLY A 66 -4.09 -27.25 3.45
C GLY A 66 -3.90 -26.92 4.94
N GLY A 67 -4.06 -25.65 5.33
CA GLY A 67 -3.84 -25.16 6.68
C GLY A 67 -2.50 -24.47 6.87
N TYR A 68 -2.43 -23.57 7.85
CA TYR A 68 -1.35 -22.58 7.96
C TYR A 68 -0.15 -23.01 8.80
N ARG A 69 -0.19 -24.13 9.52
CA ARG A 69 0.84 -24.48 10.52
C ARG A 69 2.26 -24.48 9.94
N ALA A 70 2.49 -25.22 8.86
CA ALA A 70 3.81 -25.32 8.23
C ALA A 70 4.28 -23.98 7.65
N ALA A 71 3.38 -23.19 7.07
CA ALA A 71 3.72 -21.89 6.52
C ALA A 71 3.99 -20.83 7.61
N ASN A 72 3.24 -20.87 8.72
CA ASN A 72 3.52 -20.07 9.91
C ASN A 72 4.90 -20.43 10.49
N ASP A 73 5.27 -21.71 10.53
CA ASP A 73 6.60 -22.15 10.97
C ASP A 73 7.72 -21.60 10.06
N ALA A 74 7.50 -21.59 8.74
CA ALA A 74 8.43 -20.99 7.78
C ALA A 74 8.58 -19.47 7.97
N VAL A 75 7.48 -18.75 8.22
CA VAL A 75 7.49 -17.31 8.51
C VAL A 75 8.18 -17.00 9.84
N LEU A 76 7.94 -17.80 10.88
CA LEU A 76 8.62 -17.68 12.17
C LEU A 76 10.13 -17.90 12.01
N ALA A 77 10.55 -18.91 11.26
CA ALA A 77 11.96 -19.16 10.96
C ALA A 77 12.60 -17.99 10.19
N ALA A 78 11.93 -17.48 9.15
CA ALA A 78 12.40 -16.33 8.38
C ALA A 78 12.59 -15.08 9.24
N ALA A 79 11.65 -14.80 10.16
CA ALA A 79 11.77 -13.68 11.09
C ALA A 79 12.89 -13.91 12.13
N ALA A 80 13.09 -15.14 12.60
CA ALA A 80 14.16 -15.47 13.53
C ALA A 80 15.56 -15.38 12.90
N GLU A 81 15.68 -15.65 11.61
CA GLU A 81 16.93 -15.47 10.84
C GLU A 81 17.23 -13.98 10.56
N GLN A 82 16.20 -13.13 10.53
CA GLN A 82 16.29 -11.71 10.18
C GLN A 82 15.58 -10.80 11.20
N PRO A 83 15.90 -10.86 12.51
CA PRO A 83 15.10 -10.24 13.57
C PRO A 83 15.08 -8.72 13.55
N GLU A 84 16.10 -8.09 12.97
CA GLU A 84 16.17 -6.62 12.79
C GLU A 84 15.34 -6.13 11.59
N ARG A 85 14.90 -7.05 10.72
CA ARG A 85 14.26 -6.74 9.44
C ARG A 85 12.82 -7.19 9.35
N LEU A 86 12.50 -8.35 9.93
CA LEU A 86 11.22 -9.02 9.76
C LEU A 86 10.54 -9.27 11.10
N VAL A 87 9.23 -9.05 11.13
CA VAL A 87 8.35 -9.43 12.24
C VAL A 87 7.26 -10.36 11.73
N ALA A 88 7.22 -11.58 12.29
CA ALA A 88 6.27 -12.61 11.90
C ALA A 88 4.86 -12.31 12.43
N PHE A 89 3.86 -12.31 11.55
CA PHE A 89 2.46 -12.51 11.93
C PHE A 89 2.02 -13.92 11.51
N CYS A 90 1.17 -14.55 12.30
CA CYS A 90 0.59 -15.83 11.92
C CYS A 90 -0.70 -15.62 11.13
N ARG A 91 -0.86 -16.33 10.02
CA ARG A 91 -2.14 -16.39 9.29
C ARG A 91 -2.93 -17.60 9.75
N VAL A 92 -4.24 -17.47 9.86
CA VAL A 92 -5.15 -18.53 10.29
C VAL A 92 -6.42 -18.56 9.44
N SER A 93 -7.06 -19.73 9.41
CA SER A 93 -8.37 -19.94 8.78
C SER A 93 -9.41 -20.26 9.86
N PRO A 94 -10.53 -19.52 9.92
CA PRO A 94 -11.69 -19.85 10.77
C PRO A 94 -12.27 -21.26 10.62
N HIS A 95 -11.97 -21.95 9.52
CA HIS A 95 -12.47 -23.31 9.24
C HIS A 95 -11.63 -24.43 9.86
N ASP A 96 -10.48 -24.10 10.44
CA ASP A 96 -9.57 -25.03 11.11
C ASP A 96 -9.51 -24.73 12.63
N ASP A 97 -8.52 -25.27 13.34
CA ASP A 97 -8.18 -24.86 14.72
C ASP A 97 -7.48 -23.49 14.74
N ALA A 98 -8.20 -22.44 14.33
CA ALA A 98 -7.67 -21.08 14.20
C ALA A 98 -7.11 -20.55 15.51
N LEU A 99 -7.85 -20.75 16.61
CA LEU A 99 -7.49 -20.23 17.92
C LEU A 99 -6.29 -20.99 18.52
N GLY A 100 -6.25 -22.31 18.38
CA GLY A 100 -5.11 -23.12 18.82
C GLY A 100 -3.84 -22.78 18.04
N GLU A 101 -3.95 -22.62 16.71
CA GLU A 101 -2.81 -22.25 15.88
C GLU A 101 -2.32 -20.82 16.16
N ALA A 102 -3.21 -19.84 16.30
CA ALA A 102 -2.83 -18.48 16.68
C ALA A 102 -2.10 -18.45 18.04
N ARG A 103 -2.63 -19.16 19.04
CA ARG A 103 -2.00 -19.24 20.37
C ARG A 103 -0.59 -19.81 20.30
N ARG A 104 -0.44 -20.94 19.60
CA ARG A 104 0.87 -21.56 19.40
C ARG A 104 1.84 -20.64 18.70
N ALA A 105 1.44 -20.02 17.58
CA ALA A 105 2.34 -19.18 16.81
C ALA A 105 2.77 -17.94 17.59
N LEU A 106 1.85 -17.33 18.36
CA LEU A 106 2.17 -16.23 19.28
C LEU A 106 3.13 -16.67 20.40
N ASP A 107 2.93 -17.86 20.99
CA ASP A 107 3.85 -18.43 21.98
C ASP A 107 5.23 -18.77 21.37
N ALA A 108 5.28 -19.03 20.06
CA ALA A 108 6.50 -19.29 19.30
C ALA A 108 7.20 -18.01 18.77
N GLY A 109 6.64 -16.82 19.02
CA GLY A 109 7.28 -15.54 18.69
C GLY A 109 6.58 -14.70 17.63
N ALA A 110 5.44 -15.14 17.08
CA ALA A 110 4.63 -14.27 16.23
C ALA A 110 4.17 -13.04 17.04
N ARG A 111 4.11 -11.89 16.38
CA ARG A 111 3.78 -10.61 17.00
C ARG A 111 2.48 -10.00 16.47
N GLY A 112 1.68 -10.80 15.77
CA GLY A 112 0.38 -10.39 15.24
C GLY A 112 -0.32 -11.53 14.52
N ILE A 113 -1.58 -11.27 14.14
CA ILE A 113 -2.45 -12.22 13.45
C ILE A 113 -2.85 -11.63 12.09
N LYS A 114 -2.88 -12.45 11.04
CA LYS A 114 -3.40 -12.11 9.71
C LYS A 114 -4.70 -12.85 9.44
N LEU A 115 -5.72 -12.09 9.05
CA LEU A 115 -7.03 -12.59 8.63
C LEU A 115 -7.30 -12.22 7.17
N HIS A 116 -7.88 -13.12 6.39
CA HIS A 116 -8.21 -12.85 4.99
C HIS A 116 -9.63 -13.32 4.59
N PRO A 117 -10.69 -12.61 5.04
CA PRO A 117 -12.10 -13.01 4.90
C PRO A 117 -12.53 -13.51 3.51
N ARG A 118 -12.00 -12.93 2.42
CA ARG A 118 -12.27 -13.36 1.03
C ARG A 118 -11.73 -14.74 0.69
N ALA A 119 -10.45 -14.98 1.00
CA ALA A 119 -9.73 -16.17 0.59
C ALA A 119 -10.20 -17.36 1.42
N GLU A 120 -10.40 -17.15 2.71
CA GLU A 120 -10.93 -18.18 3.60
C GLU A 120 -12.47 -18.20 3.66
N ARG A 121 -13.18 -17.29 2.98
CA ARG A 121 -14.66 -17.27 2.89
C ARG A 121 -15.37 -17.28 4.27
N PHE A 122 -15.13 -16.26 5.08
CA PHE A 122 -15.78 -16.08 6.39
C PHE A 122 -16.22 -14.63 6.63
N GLY A 123 -17.18 -14.45 7.54
CA GLY A 123 -17.69 -13.16 8.00
C GLY A 123 -16.97 -12.64 9.25
N MET A 124 -16.84 -11.30 9.38
CA MET A 124 -16.21 -10.69 10.56
C MET A 124 -17.07 -10.79 11.84
N ASP A 125 -18.32 -11.18 11.72
CA ASP A 125 -19.28 -11.42 12.81
C ASP A 125 -19.22 -12.85 13.35
N GLU A 126 -18.44 -13.74 12.74
CA GLU A 126 -18.32 -15.12 13.21
C GLU A 126 -17.65 -15.21 14.61
N PRO A 127 -18.11 -16.12 15.50
CA PRO A 127 -17.61 -16.22 16.87
C PRO A 127 -16.09 -16.40 16.97
N VAL A 128 -15.50 -17.22 16.09
CA VAL A 128 -14.06 -17.48 16.06
C VAL A 128 -13.24 -16.22 15.76
N VAL A 129 -13.78 -15.27 14.99
CA VAL A 129 -13.12 -13.97 14.75
C VAL A 129 -13.08 -13.16 16.04
N ALA A 130 -14.18 -13.14 16.80
CA ALA A 130 -14.21 -12.48 18.11
C ALA A 130 -13.24 -13.13 19.10
N GLU A 131 -13.11 -14.47 19.10
CA GLU A 131 -12.14 -15.19 19.93
C GLU A 131 -10.69 -14.87 19.55
N LEU A 132 -10.38 -14.77 18.25
CA LEU A 132 -9.06 -14.38 17.76
C LEU A 132 -8.71 -12.94 18.15
N VAL A 133 -9.67 -12.01 18.05
CA VAL A 133 -9.47 -10.62 18.49
C VAL A 133 -9.35 -10.54 20.02
N ALA A 134 -10.09 -11.36 20.77
CA ALA A 134 -9.94 -11.45 22.22
C ALA A 134 -8.55 -11.98 22.63
N LEU A 135 -8.02 -12.97 21.91
CA LEU A 135 -6.65 -13.44 22.10
C LEU A 135 -5.64 -12.33 21.78
N ALA A 136 -5.80 -11.62 20.66
CA ALA A 136 -4.94 -10.49 20.30
C ALA A 136 -4.98 -9.37 21.35
N HIS A 137 -6.14 -9.14 21.95
CA HIS A 137 -6.34 -8.19 23.04
C HIS A 137 -5.62 -8.60 24.33
N GLU A 138 -5.69 -9.89 24.70
CA GLU A 138 -4.97 -10.45 25.85
C GLU A 138 -3.46 -10.31 25.66
N ARG A 139 -2.98 -10.65 24.46
CA ARG A 139 -1.55 -10.65 24.10
C ARG A 139 -1.02 -9.28 23.68
N ARG A 140 -1.89 -8.28 23.51
CA ARG A 140 -1.57 -6.92 23.04
C ARG A 140 -0.82 -6.92 21.71
N VAL A 141 -1.31 -7.71 20.76
CA VAL A 141 -0.76 -7.82 19.41
C VAL A 141 -1.76 -7.30 18.37
N PRO A 142 -1.30 -6.76 17.24
CA PRO A 142 -2.16 -6.37 16.14
C PRO A 142 -2.81 -7.56 15.41
N VAL A 143 -3.96 -7.29 14.78
CA VAL A 143 -4.63 -8.15 13.82
C VAL A 143 -4.76 -7.40 12.49
N LEU A 144 -4.09 -7.87 11.44
CA LEU A 144 -4.22 -7.32 10.09
C LEU A 144 -5.31 -8.08 9.32
N ILE A 145 -6.27 -7.34 8.77
CA ILE A 145 -7.47 -7.87 8.12
C ILE A 145 -7.45 -7.41 6.66
N HIS A 146 -7.54 -8.35 5.73
CA HIS A 146 -7.70 -8.00 4.32
C HIS A 146 -9.03 -7.26 4.09
N ALA A 147 -8.97 -6.03 3.57
CA ALA A 147 -10.14 -5.17 3.32
C ALA A 147 -10.10 -4.49 1.94
N GLY A 148 -9.59 -5.21 0.93
CA GLY A 148 -9.40 -4.73 -0.44
C GLY A 148 -10.56 -5.05 -1.39
N ARG A 149 -10.28 -5.00 -2.70
CA ARG A 149 -11.23 -5.27 -3.79
C ARG A 149 -11.91 -6.63 -3.63
N GLY A 150 -13.22 -6.65 -3.87
CA GLY A 150 -14.02 -7.89 -3.90
C GLY A 150 -14.43 -8.42 -2.52
N ILE A 151 -14.29 -7.61 -1.47
CA ILE A 151 -14.82 -7.87 -0.13
C ILE A 151 -16.02 -6.97 0.17
N PRO A 152 -17.10 -7.49 0.79
CA PRO A 152 -18.17 -6.65 1.32
C PRO A 152 -17.65 -5.73 2.44
N ALA A 153 -18.35 -4.63 2.72
CA ALA A 153 -18.00 -3.72 3.81
C ALA A 153 -17.82 -4.49 5.15
N LEU A 154 -16.64 -4.38 5.76
CA LEU A 154 -16.28 -5.05 7.02
C LEU A 154 -16.20 -4.05 8.19
N GLY A 155 -16.12 -2.76 7.88
CA GLY A 155 -15.77 -1.72 8.84
C GLY A 155 -16.70 -1.66 10.04
N GLN A 156 -18.00 -1.91 9.89
CA GLN A 156 -18.94 -1.89 11.03
C GLN A 156 -18.60 -3.00 12.05
N SER A 157 -18.39 -4.23 11.60
CA SER A 157 -18.00 -5.33 12.46
C SER A 157 -16.62 -5.10 13.07
N THR A 158 -15.68 -4.56 12.30
CA THR A 158 -14.34 -4.22 12.79
C THR A 158 -14.37 -3.13 13.86
N VAL A 159 -15.21 -2.10 13.72
CA VAL A 159 -15.41 -1.05 14.74
C VAL A 159 -15.96 -1.66 16.03
N GLN A 160 -17.00 -2.50 15.95
CA GLN A 160 -17.55 -3.18 17.12
C GLN A 160 -16.51 -4.07 17.83
N LEU A 161 -15.66 -4.76 17.06
CA LEU A 161 -14.56 -5.56 17.61
C LEU A 161 -13.51 -4.65 18.29
N ALA A 162 -13.15 -3.52 17.68
CA ALA A 162 -12.22 -2.56 18.24
C ALA A 162 -12.73 -1.95 19.56
N GLU A 163 -14.02 -1.64 19.66
CA GLU A 163 -14.68 -1.15 20.87
C GLU A 163 -14.68 -2.19 22.00
N ARG A 164 -15.01 -3.45 21.68
CA ARG A 164 -15.02 -4.56 22.65
C ARG A 164 -13.62 -4.94 23.13
N HIS A 165 -12.60 -4.71 22.29
CA HIS A 165 -11.24 -5.18 22.50
C HIS A 165 -10.20 -4.06 22.37
N PRO A 166 -10.21 -3.00 23.20
CA PRO A 166 -9.44 -1.78 23.01
C PRO A 166 -7.90 -1.94 23.06
N ARG A 167 -7.39 -3.07 23.57
CA ARG A 167 -5.95 -3.41 23.58
C ARG A 167 -5.48 -4.22 22.36
N ALA A 168 -6.39 -4.67 21.51
CA ALA A 168 -6.05 -5.23 20.21
C ALA A 168 -6.03 -4.09 19.19
N THR A 169 -4.94 -3.97 18.43
CA THR A 169 -4.90 -3.04 17.30
C THR A 169 -5.40 -3.77 16.06
N LEU A 170 -6.47 -3.29 15.44
CA LEU A 170 -7.00 -3.86 14.20
C LEU A 170 -6.51 -3.02 13.02
N ILE A 171 -5.93 -3.65 12.00
CA ILE A 171 -5.40 -2.96 10.81
C ILE A 171 -6.21 -3.42 9.60
N LEU A 172 -6.97 -2.52 8.99
CA LEU A 172 -7.69 -2.78 7.74
C LEU A 172 -6.77 -2.49 6.55
N ALA A 173 -6.53 -3.52 5.75
CA ALA A 173 -5.64 -3.41 4.59
C ALA A 173 -6.27 -2.66 3.42
N HIS A 174 -5.44 -2.25 2.46
CA HIS A 174 -5.83 -1.71 1.15
C HIS A 174 -6.68 -0.45 1.25
N ALA A 175 -6.23 0.51 2.06
CA ALA A 175 -6.91 1.77 2.33
C ALA A 175 -8.34 1.61 2.89
N ALA A 176 -8.69 0.42 3.40
CA ALA A 176 -10.05 0.04 3.79
C ALA A 176 -11.09 0.42 2.72
N ILE A 177 -10.77 0.17 1.45
CA ILE A 177 -11.43 0.83 0.32
C ILE A 177 -12.96 0.70 0.30
N SER A 178 -13.50 -0.44 0.74
CA SER A 178 -14.95 -0.68 0.81
C SER A 178 -15.66 0.14 1.90
N ASP A 179 -14.92 0.64 2.90
CA ASP A 179 -15.42 1.38 4.06
C ASP A 179 -14.90 2.82 4.15
N LEU A 180 -13.98 3.19 3.26
CA LEU A 180 -13.29 4.48 3.28
C LEU A 180 -14.25 5.68 3.24
N ALA A 181 -15.43 5.55 2.64
CA ALA A 181 -16.41 6.64 2.55
C ALA A 181 -16.93 7.15 3.91
N TRP A 182 -16.88 6.33 4.95
CA TRP A 182 -17.44 6.67 6.27
C TRP A 182 -16.49 6.40 7.43
N LEU A 183 -15.56 5.45 7.31
CA LEU A 183 -14.73 4.97 8.42
C LEU A 183 -13.91 6.09 9.05
N TRP A 184 -13.41 7.04 8.25
CA TRP A 184 -12.65 8.20 8.73
C TRP A 184 -13.38 9.03 9.79
N ARG A 185 -14.72 9.02 9.81
CA ARG A 185 -15.53 9.77 10.79
C ARG A 185 -15.48 9.16 12.19
N VAL A 186 -15.26 7.85 12.28
CA VAL A 186 -15.24 7.13 13.56
C VAL A 186 -13.82 6.91 14.08
N LEU A 187 -12.81 6.91 13.20
CA LEU A 187 -11.40 6.74 13.60
C LEU A 187 -10.92 7.64 14.75
N PRO A 188 -11.33 8.93 14.87
CA PRO A 188 -10.94 9.77 16.00
C PRO A 188 -11.32 9.20 17.38
N ALA A 189 -12.37 8.38 17.46
CA ALA A 189 -12.81 7.70 18.68
C ALA A 189 -12.22 6.29 18.85
N HIS A 190 -11.49 5.78 17.84
CA HIS A 190 -10.98 4.40 17.77
C HIS A 190 -9.47 4.40 17.49
N PRO A 191 -8.63 4.80 18.46
CA PRO A 191 -7.18 4.86 18.27
C PRO A 191 -6.53 3.48 18.01
N ASN A 192 -7.22 2.38 18.33
CA ASN A 192 -6.77 1.02 18.06
C ASN A 192 -7.24 0.46 16.71
N LEU A 193 -7.83 1.29 15.83
CA LEU A 193 -8.21 0.91 14.48
C LEU A 193 -7.34 1.66 13.47
N LEU A 194 -6.52 0.92 12.72
CA LEU A 194 -5.61 1.46 11.72
C LEU A 194 -6.04 1.06 10.30
N ILE A 195 -5.54 1.82 9.32
CA ILE A 195 -5.68 1.55 7.90
C ILE A 195 -4.29 1.48 7.29
N ASP A 196 -4.01 0.44 6.51
CA ASP A 196 -2.75 0.37 5.75
C ASP A 196 -2.88 1.07 4.37
N THR A 197 -1.74 1.48 3.80
CA THR A 197 -1.70 2.19 2.51
C THR A 197 -1.48 1.28 1.31
N SER A 198 -1.66 -0.04 1.43
CA SER A 198 -1.33 -0.99 0.35
C SER A 198 -2.36 -0.94 -0.79
N TRP A 199 -2.35 0.16 -1.52
CA TRP A 199 -3.29 0.51 -2.56
C TRP A 199 -2.61 1.33 -3.65
N TRP A 200 -3.09 1.22 -4.88
CA TRP A 200 -2.46 1.84 -6.05
C TRP A 200 -3.15 3.12 -6.54
N ASN A 201 -4.41 3.34 -6.16
CA ASN A 201 -5.18 4.49 -6.65
C ASN A 201 -4.86 5.74 -5.82
N PRO A 202 -4.26 6.78 -6.42
CA PRO A 202 -3.89 7.98 -5.68
C PRO A 202 -5.08 8.81 -5.19
N VAL A 203 -6.25 8.74 -5.83
CA VAL A 203 -7.44 9.45 -5.35
C VAL A 203 -7.90 8.90 -4.00
N ASP A 204 -7.92 7.58 -3.87
CA ASP A 204 -8.31 6.90 -2.63
C ASP A 204 -7.28 7.14 -1.53
N LEU A 205 -5.98 7.11 -1.87
CA LEU A 205 -4.92 7.41 -0.91
C LEU A 205 -4.94 8.87 -0.45
N ILE A 206 -5.13 9.83 -1.35
CA ILE A 206 -5.28 11.25 -0.97
C ILE A 206 -6.51 11.42 -0.08
N ALA A 207 -7.64 10.77 -0.39
CA ALA A 207 -8.83 10.82 0.46
C ALA A 207 -8.54 10.23 1.86
N LEU A 208 -7.84 9.10 1.94
CA LEU A 208 -7.40 8.51 3.20
C LEU A 208 -6.57 9.50 4.02
N PHE A 209 -5.51 10.07 3.44
CA PHE A 209 -4.64 11.01 4.15
C PHE A 209 -5.34 12.32 4.53
N ALA A 210 -6.23 12.82 3.68
CA ALA A 210 -6.97 14.07 3.89
C ALA A 210 -8.07 13.94 4.95
N LEU A 211 -8.63 12.75 5.17
CA LEU A 211 -9.81 12.54 6.01
C LEU A 211 -9.53 11.77 7.31
N ALA A 212 -8.62 10.81 7.30
CA ALA A 212 -8.34 9.97 8.47
C ALA A 212 -7.22 10.58 9.33
N PRO A 213 -7.31 10.49 10.68
CA PRO A 213 -6.23 10.96 11.53
C PRO A 213 -4.92 10.24 11.17
N PRO A 214 -3.78 10.94 11.02
CA PRO A 214 -2.53 10.31 10.61
C PRO A 214 -2.02 9.22 11.55
N ALA A 215 -2.40 9.29 12.84
CA ALA A 215 -2.13 8.26 13.83
C ALA A 215 -2.82 6.92 13.51
N ASN A 216 -3.88 6.94 12.72
CA ASN A 216 -4.65 5.76 12.30
C ASN A 216 -4.14 5.17 10.97
N ILE A 217 -3.03 5.64 10.41
CA ILE A 217 -2.53 5.20 9.10
C ILE A 217 -1.13 4.61 9.25
N VAL A 218 -0.90 3.48 8.59
CA VAL A 218 0.42 2.82 8.49
C VAL A 218 0.78 2.56 7.03
N TRP A 219 2.04 2.81 6.67
CA TRP A 219 2.52 2.50 5.33
C TRP A 219 2.61 0.99 5.10
N ALA A 220 2.25 0.56 3.89
CA ALA A 220 2.30 -0.83 3.49
C ALA A 220 2.41 -1.00 1.97
N SER A 221 3.10 -2.04 1.51
CA SER A 221 3.27 -2.34 0.08
C SER A 221 2.38 -3.44 -0.46
N ASP A 222 2.00 -4.42 0.37
CA ASP A 222 1.41 -5.70 -0.08
C ASP A 222 2.35 -6.47 -1.04
N SER A 223 3.66 -6.46 -0.76
CA SER A 223 4.64 -7.27 -1.50
C SER A 223 4.28 -8.75 -1.42
N PRO A 224 4.24 -9.50 -2.55
CA PRO A 224 4.74 -9.18 -3.90
C PRO A 224 3.75 -8.54 -4.90
N TYR A 225 2.52 -8.20 -4.51
CA TYR A 225 1.55 -7.59 -5.44
C TYR A 225 1.98 -6.19 -5.89
N ALA A 226 2.63 -5.44 -4.99
CA ALA A 226 3.46 -4.29 -5.34
C ALA A 226 4.89 -4.49 -4.82
N LYS A 227 5.74 -3.50 -5.05
CA LYS A 227 7.11 -3.49 -4.51
C LYS A 227 7.24 -2.43 -3.41
N PRO A 228 8.04 -2.68 -2.35
CA PRO A 228 8.22 -1.73 -1.26
C PRO A 228 8.62 -0.33 -1.75
N LEU A 229 9.69 -0.19 -2.53
CA LEU A 229 10.15 1.14 -2.95
C LEU A 229 9.11 1.92 -3.79
N PRO A 230 8.54 1.36 -4.87
CA PRO A 230 7.47 2.04 -5.63
C PRO A 230 6.25 2.41 -4.77
N SER A 231 5.82 1.50 -3.87
CA SER A 231 4.67 1.79 -3.00
C SER A 231 4.95 2.91 -1.98
N ALA A 232 6.19 3.02 -1.48
CA ALA A 232 6.63 4.14 -0.65
C ALA A 232 6.56 5.46 -1.43
N VAL A 233 7.04 5.47 -2.67
CA VAL A 233 6.94 6.66 -3.55
C VAL A 233 5.48 7.07 -3.74
N TRP A 234 4.60 6.16 -4.14
CA TRP A 234 3.19 6.49 -4.39
C TRP A 234 2.47 6.97 -3.12
N GLY A 235 2.58 6.21 -2.04
CA GLY A 235 1.93 6.51 -0.77
C GLY A 235 2.39 7.85 -0.17
N LEU A 236 3.70 8.08 -0.12
CA LEU A 236 4.25 9.30 0.47
C LEU A 236 3.97 10.54 -0.40
N ARG A 237 3.98 10.41 -1.73
CA ARG A 237 3.52 11.51 -2.61
C ARG A 237 2.05 11.83 -2.35
N CYS A 238 1.18 10.84 -2.23
CA CYS A 238 -0.23 11.08 -1.90
C CYS A 238 -0.39 11.76 -0.53
N ALA A 239 0.40 11.37 0.47
CA ALA A 239 0.39 12.01 1.79
C ALA A 239 0.83 13.48 1.73
N LEU A 240 1.89 13.79 0.99
CA LEU A 240 2.35 15.17 0.78
C LEU A 240 1.32 16.01 0.02
N GLN A 241 0.72 15.45 -1.04
CA GLN A 241 -0.34 16.12 -1.80
C GLN A 241 -1.58 16.40 -0.94
N ALA A 242 -1.90 15.51 0.00
CA ALA A 242 -2.97 15.73 0.97
C ALA A 242 -2.62 16.81 2.01
N GLY A 243 -1.35 17.23 2.13
CA GLY A 243 -0.91 18.25 3.08
C GLY A 243 -0.38 17.69 4.41
N CYS A 244 -0.01 16.41 4.47
CA CYS A 244 0.59 15.85 5.68
C CYS A 244 1.94 16.51 5.99
N THR A 245 2.15 16.84 7.27
CA THR A 245 3.40 17.43 7.76
C THR A 245 4.53 16.40 7.81
N PRO A 246 5.81 16.82 7.86
CA PRO A 246 6.93 15.89 8.03
C PRO A 246 6.83 14.99 9.27
N ALA A 247 6.23 15.49 10.36
CA ALA A 247 6.00 14.70 11.56
C ALA A 247 4.94 13.61 11.35
N GLN A 248 3.85 13.95 10.65
CA GLN A 248 2.81 12.99 10.27
C GLN A 248 3.38 11.93 9.31
N LEU A 249 4.18 12.33 8.33
CA LEU A 249 4.86 11.41 7.41
C LEU A 249 5.73 10.39 8.15
N ARG A 250 6.56 10.81 9.11
CA ARG A 250 7.40 9.88 9.90
C ARG A 250 6.57 8.87 10.69
N GLY A 251 5.43 9.31 11.24
CA GLY A 251 4.49 8.41 11.90
C GLY A 251 3.91 7.37 10.95
N ILE A 252 3.36 7.82 9.82
CA ILE A 252 2.76 6.95 8.78
C ILE A 252 3.80 5.98 8.20
N ALA A 253 5.00 6.47 7.88
CA ALA A 253 6.08 5.73 7.23
C ALA A 253 6.54 4.50 8.03
N GLY A 254 6.47 4.57 9.36
CA GLY A 254 6.82 3.42 10.20
C GLY A 254 6.76 3.68 11.70
N GLY A 255 6.78 4.93 12.16
CA GLY A 255 6.73 5.26 13.60
C GLY A 255 5.50 4.70 14.30
N THR A 256 4.32 4.79 13.68
CA THR A 256 3.07 4.24 14.23
C THR A 256 3.15 2.71 14.36
N LEU A 257 3.57 2.02 13.30
CA LEU A 257 3.69 0.56 13.30
C LEU A 257 4.74 0.08 14.32
N ALA A 258 5.90 0.74 14.39
CA ALA A 258 6.93 0.45 15.37
C ALA A 258 6.41 0.57 16.82
N GLY A 259 5.63 1.61 17.12
CA GLY A 259 4.97 1.78 18.41
C GLY A 259 4.01 0.64 18.74
N VAL A 260 3.14 0.29 17.79
CA VAL A 260 2.18 -0.82 17.94
C VAL A 260 2.89 -2.15 18.18
N LEU A 261 3.94 -2.45 17.41
CA LEU A 261 4.73 -3.68 17.58
C LEU A 261 5.54 -3.69 18.88
N ALA A 262 5.84 -2.53 19.46
CA ALA A 262 6.40 -2.40 20.82
C ALA A 262 5.34 -2.51 21.93
N GLY A 263 4.05 -2.69 21.59
CA GLY A 263 2.95 -2.80 22.55
C GLY A 263 2.44 -1.45 23.06
N HIS A 264 2.80 -0.35 22.42
CA HIS A 264 2.29 0.99 22.71
C HIS A 264 1.08 1.30 21.84
N PRO A 265 0.08 2.04 22.36
CA PRO A 265 -1.00 2.54 21.51
C PRO A 265 -0.46 3.54 20.47
N PRO A 266 -1.12 3.68 19.30
CA PRO A 266 -0.78 4.71 18.33
C PRO A 266 -0.73 6.10 18.96
N GLN A 267 0.36 6.81 18.71
CA GLN A 267 0.56 8.16 19.24
C GLN A 267 -0.18 9.19 18.40
N ALA A 268 -0.75 10.21 19.03
CA ALA A 268 -1.43 11.28 18.32
C ALA A 268 -0.46 12.06 17.41
N LEU A 269 -0.87 12.28 16.16
CA LEU A 269 -0.11 13.01 15.13
C LEU A 269 -0.86 14.26 14.63
N GLY A 270 -1.74 14.80 15.47
CA GLY A 270 -2.61 15.92 15.11
C GLY A 270 -3.81 15.51 14.25
N PRO A 271 -4.63 16.48 13.82
CA PRO A 271 -5.77 16.23 12.94
C PRO A 271 -5.32 15.87 11.52
N PRO A 272 -6.20 15.23 10.71
CA PRO A 272 -5.98 15.14 9.27
C PRO A 272 -5.83 16.54 8.65
N PRO A 273 -5.09 16.69 7.54
CA PRO A 273 -4.97 17.97 6.83
C PRO A 273 -6.30 18.57 6.37
N GLY A 274 -7.28 17.71 6.05
CA GLY A 274 -8.56 18.11 5.47
C GLY A 274 -8.54 18.05 3.93
N PRO A 275 -9.70 18.31 3.29
CA PRO A 275 -9.80 18.34 1.83
C PRO A 275 -8.92 19.43 1.21
N PRO A 276 -8.51 19.28 -0.05
CA PRO A 276 -7.66 20.27 -0.72
C PRO A 276 -8.33 21.65 -0.75
N GLY A 277 -7.53 22.69 -0.50
CA GLY A 277 -8.02 24.08 -0.47
C GLY A 277 -8.41 24.65 -1.84
N ALA A 278 -8.04 23.96 -2.92
CA ALA A 278 -8.41 24.28 -4.30
C ALA A 278 -8.88 23.01 -5.04
N PRO A 279 -9.76 23.14 -6.05
CA PRO A 279 -10.07 22.04 -6.95
C PRO A 279 -8.82 21.51 -7.65
N PHE A 280 -8.84 20.23 -8.04
CA PHE A 280 -7.77 19.67 -8.86
C PHE A 280 -7.70 20.33 -10.24
N ASP A 281 -6.49 20.39 -10.81
CA ASP A 281 -6.23 21.02 -12.11
C ASP A 281 -6.93 20.27 -13.26
N LEU A 282 -7.70 20.99 -14.07
CA LEU A 282 -8.54 20.41 -15.11
C LEU A 282 -7.75 19.78 -16.27
N LEU A 283 -6.52 20.23 -16.53
CA LEU A 283 -5.69 19.62 -17.58
C LEU A 283 -5.13 18.29 -17.10
N LEU A 284 -4.65 18.24 -15.85
CA LEU A 284 -4.23 17.00 -15.22
C LEU A 284 -5.38 16.02 -14.97
N GLU A 285 -6.60 16.50 -14.72
CA GLU A 285 -7.78 15.63 -14.63
C GLU A 285 -8.02 14.82 -15.91
N ARG A 286 -7.74 15.41 -17.08
CA ARG A 286 -7.82 14.69 -18.36
C ARG A 286 -6.78 13.59 -18.42
N VAL A 287 -5.53 13.90 -18.06
CA VAL A 287 -4.43 12.93 -18.00
C VAL A 287 -4.81 11.76 -17.07
N VAL A 288 -5.27 12.05 -15.85
CA VAL A 288 -5.67 11.03 -14.88
C VAL A 288 -6.85 10.19 -15.40
N SER A 289 -7.87 10.82 -15.99
CA SER A 289 -9.05 10.11 -16.51
C SER A 289 -8.66 9.10 -17.59
N HIS A 290 -7.76 9.49 -18.50
CA HIS A 290 -7.29 8.62 -19.58
C HIS A 290 -6.34 7.52 -19.09
N LEU A 291 -5.41 7.83 -18.16
CA LEU A 291 -4.57 6.82 -17.51
C LEU A 291 -5.38 5.78 -16.74
N TRP A 292 -6.43 6.22 -16.03
CA TRP A 292 -7.35 5.31 -15.36
C TRP A 292 -8.06 4.38 -16.36
N GLY A 293 -8.54 4.94 -17.47
CA GLY A 293 -9.12 4.15 -18.57
C GLY A 293 -8.15 3.09 -19.10
N ALA A 294 -6.89 3.45 -19.28
CA ALA A 294 -5.85 2.53 -19.74
C ALA A 294 -5.57 1.41 -18.72
N LEU A 295 -5.41 1.74 -17.43
CA LEU A 295 -5.20 0.75 -16.37
C LEU A 295 -6.41 -0.19 -16.20
N ALA A 296 -7.63 0.34 -16.29
CA ALA A 296 -8.84 -0.47 -16.24
C ALA A 296 -8.92 -1.46 -17.41
N ARG A 297 -8.54 -1.03 -18.61
CA ARG A 297 -8.49 -1.89 -19.80
C ARG A 297 -7.44 -2.99 -19.65
N LEU A 298 -6.23 -2.65 -19.20
CA LEU A 298 -5.18 -3.64 -18.88
C LEU A 298 -5.66 -4.64 -17.84
N ALA A 299 -6.29 -4.18 -16.75
CA ALA A 299 -6.84 -5.06 -15.73
C ALA A 299 -7.93 -5.98 -16.29
N ALA A 300 -8.75 -5.51 -17.24
CA ALA A 300 -9.75 -6.31 -17.92
C ALA A 300 -9.18 -7.23 -19.02
N GLY A 301 -7.86 -7.22 -19.28
CA GLY A 301 -7.25 -7.97 -20.37
C GLY A 301 -7.61 -7.44 -21.77
N THR A 302 -7.91 -6.14 -21.86
CA THR A 302 -8.29 -5.44 -23.10
C THR A 302 -7.24 -4.39 -23.48
N ASP A 303 -7.23 -4.00 -24.75
CA ASP A 303 -6.24 -3.08 -25.31
C ASP A 303 -6.34 -1.66 -24.71
N PRO A 304 -5.26 -1.13 -24.09
CA PRO A 304 -5.22 0.22 -23.52
C PRO A 304 -4.78 1.32 -24.50
N VAL A 305 -4.36 1.00 -25.73
CA VAL A 305 -3.63 1.91 -26.64
C VAL A 305 -4.34 3.25 -26.85
N GLU A 306 -5.64 3.25 -27.15
CA GLU A 306 -6.39 4.49 -27.37
C GLU A 306 -6.43 5.37 -26.11
N SER A 307 -6.60 4.75 -24.93
CA SER A 307 -6.63 5.50 -23.66
C SER A 307 -5.25 6.06 -23.30
N LEU A 308 -4.18 5.32 -23.61
CA LEU A 308 -2.80 5.81 -23.46
C LEU A 308 -2.51 6.97 -24.41
N GLY A 309 -2.88 6.86 -25.68
CA GLY A 309 -2.70 7.95 -26.65
C GLY A 309 -3.42 9.23 -26.24
N LEU A 310 -4.63 9.13 -25.68
CA LEU A 310 -5.34 10.28 -25.14
C LEU A 310 -4.69 10.87 -23.87
N ALA A 311 -4.07 10.03 -23.04
CA ALA A 311 -3.29 10.49 -21.88
C ALA A 311 -2.04 11.27 -22.33
N ARG A 312 -1.28 10.75 -23.32
CA ARG A 312 -0.12 11.43 -23.92
C ARG A 312 -0.52 12.77 -24.53
N LEU A 313 -1.54 12.78 -25.39
CA LEU A 313 -2.04 14.02 -26.02
C LEU A 313 -2.54 15.06 -25.01
N SER A 314 -3.06 14.62 -23.86
CA SER A 314 -3.46 15.53 -22.78
C SER A 314 -2.26 16.19 -22.08
N CYS A 315 -1.05 15.66 -22.27
CA CYS A 315 0.20 16.27 -21.79
C CYS A 315 0.78 17.32 -22.73
N ALA A 316 0.24 17.51 -23.94
CA ALA A 316 0.74 18.48 -24.92
C ALA A 316 0.35 19.94 -24.61
N VAL A 317 0.79 20.45 -23.45
CA VAL A 317 0.46 21.80 -22.95
C VAL A 317 1.43 22.89 -23.42
N GLY A 318 2.53 22.51 -24.08
CA GLY A 318 3.63 23.40 -24.46
C GLY A 318 4.66 23.59 -23.35
N ALA A 319 5.91 23.86 -23.70
CA ALA A 319 7.02 23.99 -22.75
C ALA A 319 6.82 25.12 -21.73
N ASP A 320 6.15 26.21 -22.13
CA ASP A 320 5.77 27.34 -21.26
C ASP A 320 4.34 27.21 -20.71
N GLY A 321 3.72 26.04 -20.89
CA GLY A 321 2.35 25.76 -20.47
C GLY A 321 2.19 25.57 -18.96
N PRO A 322 0.95 25.60 -18.44
CA PRO A 322 0.69 25.34 -17.03
C PRO A 322 1.17 23.94 -16.64
N LEU A 323 1.88 23.86 -15.52
CA LEU A 323 2.41 22.59 -14.98
C LEU A 323 3.21 21.78 -16.01
N ALA A 324 3.92 22.46 -16.93
CA ALA A 324 4.69 21.83 -18.00
C ALA A 324 5.66 20.75 -17.48
N ALA A 325 6.33 20.99 -16.35
CA ALA A 325 7.23 20.00 -15.73
C ALA A 325 6.51 18.73 -15.26
N VAL A 326 5.26 18.83 -14.78
CA VAL A 326 4.45 17.68 -14.37
C VAL A 326 4.04 16.86 -15.60
N HIS A 327 3.57 17.53 -16.65
CA HIS A 327 3.20 16.87 -17.91
C HIS A 327 4.42 16.19 -18.58
N ALA A 328 5.59 16.83 -18.58
CA ALA A 328 6.84 16.24 -19.04
C ALA A 328 7.22 14.97 -18.25
N ALA A 329 7.08 15.02 -16.93
CA ALA A 329 7.36 13.86 -16.07
C ALA A 329 6.36 12.71 -16.31
N VAL A 330 5.10 13.01 -16.62
CA VAL A 330 4.13 11.99 -17.05
C VAL A 330 4.53 11.36 -18.38
N LEU A 331 4.86 12.16 -19.39
CA LEU A 331 5.30 11.66 -20.70
C LEU A 331 6.52 10.74 -20.57
N GLU A 332 7.52 11.13 -19.78
CA GLU A 332 8.70 10.28 -19.56
C GLU A 332 8.33 8.90 -18.98
N GLN A 333 7.34 8.82 -18.08
CA GLN A 333 6.88 7.53 -17.57
C GLN A 333 6.11 6.73 -18.62
N LEU A 334 5.38 7.39 -19.51
CA LEU A 334 4.70 6.72 -20.61
C LEU A 334 5.71 6.17 -21.65
N ASP A 335 6.78 6.91 -21.93
CA ASP A 335 7.87 6.44 -22.80
C ASP A 335 8.57 5.21 -22.20
N ARG A 336 8.83 5.22 -20.89
CA ARG A 336 9.38 4.06 -20.17
C ARG A 336 8.43 2.87 -20.20
N PHE A 337 7.13 3.10 -19.98
CA PHE A 337 6.13 2.05 -20.08
C PHE A 337 6.20 1.34 -21.44
N GLU A 338 6.26 2.11 -22.53
CA GLU A 338 6.30 1.57 -23.89
C GLU A 338 7.63 0.89 -24.21
N ALA A 339 8.76 1.50 -23.82
CA ALA A 339 10.10 0.96 -24.06
C ALA A 339 10.35 -0.36 -23.30
N GLU A 340 9.77 -0.50 -22.11
CA GLU A 340 9.96 -1.67 -21.24
C GLU A 340 8.79 -2.66 -21.30
N LEU A 341 7.81 -2.44 -22.19
CA LEU A 341 6.64 -3.31 -22.29
C LEU A 341 7.03 -4.72 -22.72
N ALA A 342 6.94 -5.64 -21.77
CA ALA A 342 7.17 -7.07 -21.97
C ALA A 342 6.00 -7.88 -21.39
N PRO A 343 5.83 -9.16 -21.78
CA PRO A 343 4.87 -10.03 -21.12
C PRO A 343 5.04 -10.06 -19.60
N PRO A 344 3.96 -10.25 -18.82
CA PRO A 344 4.05 -10.40 -17.38
C PRO A 344 5.07 -11.49 -16.99
N PRO A 345 5.87 -11.27 -15.93
CA PRO A 345 6.71 -12.34 -15.38
C PRO A 345 5.88 -13.57 -14.99
N PRO A 346 6.46 -14.79 -14.99
CA PRO A 346 5.74 -15.99 -14.63
C PRO A 346 5.05 -15.88 -13.26
N GLY A 347 3.73 -16.08 -13.23
CA GLY A 347 2.90 -15.96 -12.01
C GLY A 347 2.36 -14.55 -11.73
N MET A 348 2.75 -13.54 -12.51
CA MET A 348 2.26 -12.17 -12.37
C MET A 348 1.15 -11.90 -13.40
N ARG A 349 0.16 -11.11 -12.99
CA ARG A 349 -0.92 -10.68 -13.89
C ARG A 349 -0.53 -9.53 -14.81
N PHE A 350 0.33 -8.63 -14.33
CA PHE A 350 0.66 -7.38 -15.01
C PHE A 350 2.12 -7.36 -15.48
N PRO A 351 2.41 -6.75 -16.64
CA PRO A 351 3.77 -6.38 -17.01
C PRO A 351 4.43 -5.53 -15.93
N ALA A 352 5.74 -5.73 -15.70
CA ALA A 352 6.51 -4.89 -14.77
C ALA A 352 6.44 -3.40 -15.15
N ALA A 353 6.42 -3.11 -16.46
CA ALA A 353 6.27 -1.77 -17.01
C ALA A 353 5.01 -1.03 -16.50
N THR A 354 3.95 -1.75 -16.10
CA THR A 354 2.72 -1.13 -15.56
C THR A 354 2.99 -0.22 -14.35
N LEU A 355 4.08 -0.46 -13.62
CA LEU A 355 4.52 0.40 -12.51
C LEU A 355 4.82 1.84 -12.97
N HIS A 356 5.27 2.04 -14.21
CA HIS A 356 5.43 3.36 -14.81
C HIS A 356 4.10 4.07 -15.04
N MET A 357 3.08 3.35 -15.52
CA MET A 357 1.73 3.93 -15.66
C MET A 357 1.15 4.33 -14.32
N VAL A 358 1.35 3.51 -13.27
CA VAL A 358 0.90 3.84 -11.91
C VAL A 358 1.68 5.06 -11.39
N LEU A 359 2.98 5.18 -11.66
CA LEU A 359 3.73 6.38 -11.31
C LEU A 359 3.26 7.62 -12.10
N ALA A 360 3.03 7.53 -13.41
CA ALA A 360 2.45 8.61 -14.21
C ALA A 360 1.11 9.10 -13.63
N LEU A 361 0.24 8.17 -13.24
CA LEU A 361 -1.02 8.47 -12.57
C LEU A 361 -0.80 9.20 -11.25
N ASN A 362 0.16 8.74 -10.43
CA ASN A 362 0.53 9.38 -9.17
C ASN A 362 1.11 10.78 -9.41
N ILE A 363 1.98 10.98 -10.39
CA ILE A 363 2.56 12.30 -10.74
C ILE A 363 1.45 13.27 -11.12
N ALA A 364 0.58 12.89 -12.04
CA ALA A 364 -0.53 13.74 -12.50
C ALA A 364 -1.51 14.08 -11.37
N ARG A 365 -1.67 13.17 -10.39
CA ARG A 365 -2.55 13.36 -9.23
C ARG A 365 -1.87 14.09 -8.06
N THR A 366 -0.55 14.26 -8.10
CA THR A 366 0.25 14.90 -7.04
C THR A 366 1.10 16.08 -7.55
N PRO A 367 0.51 17.06 -8.26
CA PRO A 367 1.27 18.13 -8.90
C PRO A 367 1.99 19.07 -7.92
N ASP A 368 1.52 19.16 -6.67
CA ASP A 368 2.13 20.05 -5.66
C ASP A 368 3.36 19.41 -5.00
N VAL A 369 3.59 18.12 -5.25
CA VAL A 369 4.71 17.37 -4.67
C VAL A 369 5.92 17.47 -5.58
N PRO A 370 7.06 17.99 -5.09
CA PRO A 370 8.23 18.22 -5.92
C PRO A 370 8.69 16.99 -6.71
N LEU A 371 9.20 17.25 -7.90
CA LEU A 371 9.78 16.24 -8.79
C LEU A 371 11.29 16.11 -8.51
N PRO A 372 11.89 14.92 -8.68
CA PRO A 372 13.34 14.81 -8.76
C PRO A 372 13.89 15.59 -9.97
N ALA A 373 15.21 15.76 -10.05
CA ALA A 373 15.83 16.30 -11.26
C ALA A 373 15.64 15.33 -12.44
N ARG A 374 15.19 15.86 -13.59
CA ARG A 374 14.85 15.06 -14.78
C ARG A 374 15.31 15.80 -16.05
N PRO A 375 16.62 15.85 -16.32
CA PRO A 375 17.15 16.58 -17.48
C PRO A 375 16.72 15.96 -18.82
N ASP A 376 16.38 14.67 -18.82
CA ASP A 376 16.01 13.91 -20.02
C ASP A 376 14.49 13.76 -20.20
N ALA A 377 13.67 14.45 -19.40
CA ALA A 377 12.21 14.41 -19.58
C ALA A 377 11.84 15.09 -20.91
N PRO A 378 11.00 14.46 -21.75
CA PRO A 378 10.59 15.05 -23.01
C PRO A 378 9.80 16.33 -22.75
N PRO A 379 10.01 17.41 -23.53
CA PRO A 379 9.21 18.61 -23.37
C PRO A 379 7.74 18.29 -23.71
N PRO A 380 6.76 18.90 -23.02
CA PRO A 380 5.34 18.57 -23.16
C PRO A 380 4.73 19.19 -24.42
N THR A 381 5.30 18.87 -25.58
CA THR A 381 4.90 19.38 -26.89
C THR A 381 3.97 18.39 -27.60
N ARG A 382 3.28 18.87 -28.63
CA ARG A 382 2.46 18.03 -29.51
C ARG A 382 3.27 16.89 -30.14
N GLY A 383 4.50 17.19 -30.60
CA GLY A 383 5.35 16.22 -31.29
C GLY A 383 5.79 15.08 -30.36
N GLU A 384 6.25 15.41 -29.16
CA GLU A 384 6.63 14.39 -28.16
C GLU A 384 5.44 13.57 -27.67
N ALA A 385 4.26 14.18 -27.54
CA ALA A 385 3.05 13.46 -27.15
C ALA A 385 2.52 12.51 -28.24
N GLU A 386 2.87 12.74 -29.51
CA GLU A 386 2.49 11.90 -30.66
C GLU A 386 3.55 10.84 -31.02
N ALA A 387 4.80 11.05 -30.56
CA ALA A 387 5.86 10.05 -30.60
C ALA A 387 5.55 8.92 -29.61
#